data_AF-A0A519T6V5-F1
#
_entry.id   AF-A0A519T6V5-F1
#
_cell.length_a   1.000
_cell.length_b   1.000
_cell.length_c   1.000
_cell.angle_alpha   90.00
_cell.angle_beta   90.00
_cell.angle_gamma   90.00
#
_symmetry.space_group_name_H-M   'P 1'
#
loop_
_entity.id
_entity.type
_entity.pdbx_description
1 polymer ?
#
loop_
_entity_poly.entity_id
_entity_poly.type
_entity_poly.pdbx_seq_one_letter_code
_entity_poly.pdbx_strand_id
1 'polypeptide(L)'
;MKPEHVTPRNFELKEVLFNNTDFSVAYGYWEDTDWRVGLRWNGDGVDVGYPKVFGNPMWFILEPALAVSFVAGLLGQPGADKDKILQALQVL
;
A
#
# COMPACT_ATOMS: atom_id res chain seq x y z
N MET A 1 -6.35 9.97 6.12
CA MET A 1 -5.55 10.51 5.00
C MET A 1 -5.70 9.63 3.76
N LYS A 2 -5.70 10.24 2.55
CA LYS A 2 -5.65 9.54 1.26
C LYS A 2 -4.30 8.81 1.08
N PRO A 3 -4.26 7.60 0.52
CA PRO A 3 -3.04 6.80 0.43
C PRO A 3 -1.92 7.48 -0.38
N GLU A 4 -2.26 8.28 -1.39
CA GLU A 4 -1.28 9.00 -2.23
C GLU A 4 -0.52 10.09 -1.46
N HIS A 5 -1.03 10.52 -0.29
CA HIS A 5 -0.41 11.55 0.54
C HIS A 5 0.44 10.95 1.69
N VAL A 6 0.60 9.63 1.72
CA VAL A 6 1.37 8.92 2.74
C VAL A 6 2.82 8.83 2.30
N THR A 7 3.68 9.67 2.87
CA THR A 7 5.08 9.82 2.46
C THR A 7 6.08 9.58 3.60
N PRO A 8 6.08 8.41 4.26
CA PRO A 8 7.10 8.09 5.25
C PRO A 8 8.46 7.91 4.57
N ARG A 9 9.55 8.22 5.30
CA ARG A 9 10.92 8.17 4.74
C ARG A 9 11.33 6.78 4.26
N ASN A 10 10.82 5.72 4.89
CA ASN A 10 11.24 4.35 4.62
C ASN A 10 10.43 3.65 3.53
N PHE A 11 9.40 4.27 2.96
CA PHE A 11 8.59 3.68 1.92
C PHE A 11 8.24 4.71 0.84
N GLU A 12 8.87 4.57 -0.32
CA GLU A 12 8.54 5.37 -1.51
C GLU A 12 7.38 4.71 -2.26
N LEU A 13 6.20 5.33 -2.18
CA LEU A 13 5.01 4.89 -2.91
C LEU A 13 5.24 4.96 -4.42
N LYS A 14 4.97 3.86 -5.13
CA LYS A 14 4.89 3.87 -6.61
C LYS A 14 3.45 3.85 -7.09
N GLU A 15 2.64 2.93 -6.58
CA GLU A 15 1.22 2.87 -6.94
C GLU A 15 0.36 2.38 -5.79
N VAL A 16 -0.90 2.81 -5.82
CA VAL A 16 -1.98 2.26 -5.00
C VAL A 16 -2.69 1.18 -5.84
N LEU A 17 -2.66 -0.06 -5.35
CA LEU A 17 -3.20 -1.24 -6.02
C LEU A 17 -4.67 -1.46 -5.72
N PHE A 18 -5.08 -1.11 -4.51
CA PHE A 18 -6.45 -1.23 -4.02
C PHE A 18 -6.73 -0.09 -3.07
N ASN A 19 -7.91 0.51 -3.18
CA ASN A 19 -8.41 1.48 -2.23
C ASN A 19 -9.95 1.42 -2.18
N ASN A 20 -10.50 1.17 -0.99
CA ASN A 20 -11.95 1.17 -0.76
C ASN A 20 -12.40 2.34 0.14
N THR A 21 -11.66 3.44 0.16
CA THR A 21 -11.81 4.59 1.07
C THR A 21 -11.28 4.34 2.47
N ASP A 22 -11.56 3.18 3.07
CA ASP A 22 -11.17 2.88 4.46
C ASP A 22 -9.80 2.19 4.55
N PHE A 23 -9.42 1.43 3.54
CA PHE A 23 -8.21 0.63 3.50
C PHE A 23 -7.55 0.71 2.13
N SER A 24 -6.23 0.70 2.12
CA SER A 24 -5.42 0.73 0.91
C SER A 24 -4.32 -0.32 0.92
N VAL A 25 -4.08 -0.87 -0.27
CA VAL A 25 -2.90 -1.68 -0.59
C VAL A 25 -2.09 -0.90 -1.62
N ALA A 26 -0.79 -0.81 -1.41
CA ALA A 26 0.14 -0.16 -2.32
C ALA A 26 1.36 -1.04 -2.57
N TYR A 27 2.13 -0.70 -3.60
CA TYR A 27 3.49 -1.21 -3.74
C TYR A 27 4.47 -0.06 -4.00
N GLY A 28 5.71 -0.28 -3.59
CA GLY A 28 6.74 0.75 -3.61
C GLY A 28 8.10 0.24 -3.14
N TYR A 29 9.08 1.13 -3.09
CA TYR A 29 10.40 0.81 -2.55
C TYR A 29 10.42 0.99 -1.04
N TRP A 30 10.78 -0.07 -0.34
CA TRP A 30 11.08 -0.02 1.08
C TRP A 30 12.59 0.10 1.28
N GLU A 31 13.01 1.05 2.11
CA GLU A 31 14.43 1.33 2.40
C GLU A 31 15.30 1.42 1.13
N ASP A 32 14.78 2.12 0.11
CA ASP A 32 15.43 2.45 -1.17
C ASP A 32 15.88 1.26 -2.04
N THR A 33 15.53 0.02 -1.69
CA THR A 33 16.13 -1.17 -2.30
C THR A 33 15.13 -2.26 -2.69
N ASP A 34 14.13 -2.52 -1.84
CA ASP A 34 13.25 -3.67 -2.02
C ASP A 34 11.86 -3.25 -2.49
N TRP A 35 11.35 -3.91 -3.54
CA TRP A 35 9.93 -3.86 -3.87
C TRP A 35 9.14 -4.54 -2.75
N ARG A 36 8.25 -3.77 -2.12
CA ARG A 36 7.41 -4.26 -1.03
C ARG A 36 5.96 -3.84 -1.22
N VAL A 37 5.08 -4.66 -0.63
CA VAL A 37 3.65 -4.36 -0.54
C VAL A 37 3.37 -3.66 0.78
N GLY A 38 2.76 -2.48 0.70
CA GLY A 38 2.30 -1.69 1.84
C GLY A 38 0.81 -1.88 2.07
N LEU A 39 0.41 -2.05 3.32
CA LEU A 39 -0.97 -2.13 3.78
C LEU A 39 -1.26 -0.98 4.74
N ARG A 40 -2.44 -0.37 4.65
CA ARG A 40 -2.89 0.61 5.66
C ARG A 40 -4.39 0.76 5.73
N TRP A 41 -4.87 1.05 6.91
CA TRP A 41 -6.11 1.79 7.11
C TRP A 41 -5.88 3.27 6.77
N ASN A 42 -6.75 3.79 5.92
CA ASN A 42 -6.84 5.21 5.66
C ASN A 42 -7.41 5.92 6.89
N GLY A 43 -7.59 7.23 6.78
CA GLY A 43 -8.21 7.99 7.85
C GLY A 43 -9.05 9.12 7.30
N ASP A 44 -9.75 9.80 8.17
CA ASP A 44 -10.71 10.85 7.86
C ASP A 44 -10.48 12.09 8.73
N GLY A 45 -10.68 13.27 8.13
CA GLY A 45 -10.49 14.54 8.85
C GLY A 45 -9.11 14.66 9.51
N VAL A 46 -9.09 14.65 10.85
CA VAL A 46 -7.89 14.78 11.66
C VAL A 46 -7.16 13.45 11.90
N ASP A 47 -7.80 12.30 11.65
CA ASP A 47 -7.13 11.01 11.74
C ASP A 47 -6.36 10.71 10.44
N VAL A 48 -5.06 10.46 10.59
CA VAL A 48 -4.20 10.06 9.48
C VAL A 48 -4.41 8.60 9.09
N GLY A 49 -5.04 7.78 9.93
CA GLY A 49 -5.22 6.34 9.75
C GLY A 49 -4.12 5.51 10.42
N TYR A 50 -4.02 4.23 10.06
CA TYR A 50 -3.09 3.27 10.68
C TYR A 50 -2.38 2.40 9.63
N PRO A 51 -1.12 1.99 9.87
CA PRO A 51 -0.31 2.32 11.04
C PRO A 51 0.14 3.79 11.05
N LYS A 52 0.45 4.30 12.25
CA LYS A 52 1.05 5.61 12.46
C LYS A 52 2.08 5.58 13.58
N VAL A 53 3.14 6.37 13.44
CA VAL A 53 4.22 6.51 14.43
C VAL A 53 4.31 7.98 14.85
N PHE A 54 4.06 8.27 16.13
CA PHE A 54 3.97 9.64 16.66
C PHE A 54 3.05 10.56 15.83
N GLY A 55 1.91 10.02 15.36
CA GLY A 55 0.95 10.76 14.53
C GLY A 55 1.31 10.83 13.04
N ASN A 56 2.47 10.33 12.62
CA ASN A 56 2.87 10.31 11.21
C ASN A 56 2.35 9.04 10.52
N PRO A 57 1.70 9.15 9.34
CA PRO A 57 1.15 8.01 8.63
C PRO A 57 2.25 7.09 8.08
N MET A 58 2.08 5.78 8.27
CA MET A 58 3.04 4.75 7.84
C MET A 58 2.35 3.69 6.96
N TRP A 59 3.16 2.86 6.29
CA TRP A 59 2.70 1.63 5.66
C TRP A 59 3.10 0.44 6.53
N PHE A 60 2.20 -0.53 6.72
CA PHE A 60 2.57 -1.84 7.23
C PHE A 60 3.14 -2.65 6.07
N ILE A 61 4.37 -3.11 6.20
CA ILE A 61 5.01 -3.90 5.14
C ILE A 61 4.56 -5.35 5.26
N LEU A 62 3.94 -5.87 4.21
CA LEU A 62 3.55 -7.27 4.14
C LEU A 62 4.78 -8.17 3.99
N GLU A 63 4.78 -9.31 4.67
CA GLU A 63 5.81 -10.34 4.54
C GLU A 63 5.97 -10.75 3.06
N PRO A 64 7.15 -10.58 2.45
CA PRO A 64 7.36 -10.81 1.02
C PRO A 64 6.93 -12.19 0.52
N ALA A 65 7.11 -13.24 1.33
CA ALA A 65 6.66 -14.58 0.96
C ALA A 65 5.14 -14.67 0.70
N LEU A 66 4.35 -13.72 1.22
CA LEU A 66 2.91 -13.63 1.04
C LEU A 66 2.49 -12.62 -0.05
N ALA A 67 3.41 -11.79 -0.53
CA ALA A 67 3.09 -10.61 -1.35
C ALA A 67 2.39 -10.98 -2.65
N VAL A 68 2.94 -11.92 -3.42
CA VAL A 68 2.39 -12.32 -4.72
C VAL A 68 0.97 -12.87 -4.58
N SER A 69 0.75 -13.82 -3.67
CA SER A 69 -0.57 -14.43 -3.44
C SER A 69 -1.58 -13.40 -2.96
N PHE A 70 -1.17 -12.48 -2.07
CA PHE A 70 -2.04 -11.44 -1.56
C PHE A 70 -2.44 -10.44 -2.66
N VAL A 71 -1.48 -9.94 -3.43
CA VAL A 71 -1.72 -8.97 -4.52
C VAL A 71 -2.55 -9.60 -5.65
N ALA A 72 -2.28 -10.85 -6.03
CA ALA A 72 -3.09 -11.56 -7.02
C ALA A 72 -4.55 -11.71 -6.57
N GLY A 73 -4.78 -11.91 -5.26
CA GLY A 73 -6.12 -12.00 -4.68
C GLY A 73 -6.96 -10.71 -4.77
N LEU A 74 -6.34 -9.56 -5.07
CA LEU A 74 -7.04 -8.29 -5.28
C LEU A 74 -7.72 -8.22 -6.66
N LEU A 75 -7.34 -9.06 -7.62
CA LEU A 75 -7.94 -9.06 -8.94
C LEU A 75 -9.45 -9.33 -8.86
N GLY A 76 -10.24 -8.39 -9.40
CA GLY A 76 -11.70 -8.47 -9.39
C GLY A 76 -12.37 -7.93 -8.13
N GLN A 77 -11.60 -7.47 -7.13
CA GLN A 77 -12.18 -6.81 -5.96
C GLN A 77 -12.63 -5.38 -6.30
N PRO A 78 -13.78 -4.91 -5.76
CA PRO A 78 -14.17 -3.51 -5.88
C PRO A 78 -13.10 -2.57 -5.28
N GLY A 79 -12.68 -1.56 -6.04
CA GLY A 79 -11.62 -0.63 -5.62
C GLY A 79 -10.19 -1.08 -5.98
N ALA A 80 -10.04 -2.24 -6.63
CA ALA A 80 -8.78 -2.68 -7.20
C ALA A 80 -8.51 -2.03 -8.57
N ASP A 81 -7.24 -1.68 -8.83
CA ASP A 81 -6.77 -1.26 -10.14
C ASP A 81 -6.03 -2.41 -10.83
N LYS A 82 -6.68 -3.01 -11.82
CA LYS A 82 -6.19 -4.21 -12.51
C LYS A 82 -4.82 -3.99 -13.14
N ASP A 83 -4.60 -2.86 -13.81
CA ASP A 83 -3.38 -2.64 -14.59
C ASP A 83 -2.19 -2.42 -13.66
N LYS A 84 -2.40 -1.68 -12.57
CA LYS A 84 -1.38 -1.48 -11.52
C LYS A 84 -1.04 -2.77 -10.79
N ILE A 85 -2.03 -3.62 -10.53
CA ILE A 85 -1.81 -4.95 -9.94
C ILE A 85 -0.93 -5.81 -10.85
N LEU A 86 -1.25 -5.87 -12.15
CA LEU A 86 -0.46 -6.65 -13.10
C LEU A 86 0.97 -6.12 -13.23
N GLN A 87 1.16 -4.81 -13.16
CA GLN A 87 2.49 -4.20 -13.12
C GLN A 87 3.27 -4.57 -11.86
N ALA A 88 2.64 -4.50 -10.69
CA ALA A 88 3.28 -4.87 -9.42
C ALA A 88 3.73 -6.33 -9.40
N LEU A 89 2.90 -7.25 -9.90
CA LEU A 89 3.20 -8.68 -9.97
C LEU A 89 4.40 -9.03 -10.87
N GLN A 90 4.87 -8.11 -11.71
CA GLN A 90 6.08 -8.33 -12.52
C GLN A 90 7.38 -8.07 -11.75
N VAL A 91 7.31 -7.36 -10.63
CA VAL A 91 8.49 -6.89 -9.88
C VAL A 91 8.54 -7.37 -8.42
N LEU A 92 7.40 -7.86 -7.90
CA LEU A 92 7.27 -8.51 -6.60
C LEU A 92 7.71 -9.98 -6.66
#